data_AF-A0A3A1QV60-F1
#
_entry.id   AF-A0A3A1QV60-F1
#
_cell.length_a   1.000
_cell.length_b   1.000
_cell.length_c   1.000
_cell.angle_alpha   90.00
_cell.angle_beta   90.00
_cell.angle_gamma   90.00
#
_symmetry.space_group_name_H-M   'P 1'
#
loop_
_entity.id
_entity.type
_entity.pdbx_description
1 polymer ?
#
loop_
_entity_poly.entity_id
_entity_poly.type
_entity_poly.pdbx_seq_one_letter_code
_entity_poly.pdbx_strand_id
1 'polypeptide(L)' 'MNHQTLLGKVLFWLGFLLFIFGFIFNSSVGIIEDGPEFFPTISIPAIIAGIILIVLSNFFKKRNRI' A
#
# COMPACT_ATOMS: atom_id res chain seq x y z
N MET A 1 -10.47 -18.87 -6.84
CA MET A 1 -9.42 -17.88 -7.16
C MET A 1 -10.07 -16.50 -7.34
N ASN A 2 -9.95 -15.65 -6.32
CA ASN A 2 -10.26 -14.19 -6.25
C ASN A 2 -11.57 -13.63 -6.84
N HIS A 3 -12.59 -13.45 -5.98
CA HIS A 3 -13.77 -12.60 -6.22
C HIS A 3 -13.48 -11.09 -6.05
N GLN A 4 -12.35 -10.60 -6.56
CA GLN A 4 -12.08 -9.16 -6.63
C GLN A 4 -12.27 -8.68 -8.06
N THR A 5 -12.91 -7.53 -8.23
CA THR A 5 -12.93 -6.83 -9.53
C THR A 5 -11.49 -6.47 -9.94
N LEU A 6 -11.24 -6.27 -11.23
CA LEU A 6 -9.92 -5.85 -11.72
C LEU A 6 -9.42 -4.60 -10.99
N LEU A 7 -10.32 -3.65 -10.72
CA LEU A 7 -10.01 -2.45 -9.93
C LEU A 7 -9.57 -2.78 -8.51
N GLY A 8 -10.30 -3.64 -7.78
CA GLY A 8 -9.90 -4.06 -6.44
C GLY A 8 -8.50 -4.67 -6.41
N LYS A 9 -8.17 -5.53 -7.37
CA LYS A 9 -6.82 -6.10 -7.47
C LYS A 9 -5.74 -5.04 -7.71
N VAL A 10 -6.00 -4.07 -8.59
CA VAL A 10 -5.05 -2.98 -8.88
C VAL A 10 -4.85 -2.09 -7.65
N LEU A 11 -5.92 -1.66 -6.98
CA LEU A 11 -5.83 -0.87 -5.75
C LEU A 11 -5.06 -1.61 -4.66
N PHE A 12 -5.30 -2.92 -4.52
CA PHE A 12 -4.59 -3.75 -3.55
C PHE A 12 -3.09 -3.78 -3.83
N TRP A 13 -2.69 -4.09 -5.07
CA TRP A 13 -1.27 -4.15 -5.45
C TRP A 13 -0.58 -2.79 -5.34
N LEU A 14 -1.25 -1.71 -5.76
CA LEU A 14 -0.70 -0.36 -5.65
C LEU A 14 -0.53 0.06 -4.18
N GLY A 15 -1.53 -0.19 -3.35
CA GLY A 15 -1.45 0.08 -1.91
C GLY A 15 -0.38 -0.74 -1.21
N PHE A 16 -0.24 -2.02 -1.58
CA PHE A 16 0.80 -2.90 -1.07
C PHE A 16 2.21 -2.41 -1.42
N LEU A 17 2.41 -1.96 -2.66
CA LEU A 17 3.70 -1.46 -3.12
C LEU A 17 4.08 -0.15 -2.39
N LEU A 18 3.12 0.77 -2.22
CA LEU A 18 3.31 2.00 -1.43
C LEU A 18 3.60 1.71 0.04
N PHE A 19 2.90 0.74 0.62
CA PHE A 19 3.13 0.32 1.99
C PHE A 19 4.55 -0.23 2.19
N ILE A 20 4.99 -1.15 1.33
CA ILE A 20 6.35 -1.71 1.39
C ILE A 20 7.40 -0.62 1.19
N PHE A 21 7.20 0.25 0.20
CA PHE A 21 8.14 1.32 -0.09
C PHE A 21 8.26 2.27 1.11
N GLY A 22 7.14 2.73 1.64
CA GLY A 22 7.14 3.56 2.84
C GLY A 22 7.76 2.86 4.05
N PHE A 23 7.53 1.55 4.22
CA PHE A 23 8.10 0.77 5.31
C PHE A 23 9.64 0.66 5.18
N ILE A 24 10.16 0.30 4.00
CA ILE A 24 11.61 0.10 3.77
C ILE A 24 12.41 1.38 4.02
N PHE A 25 11.87 2.54 3.62
CA PHE A 25 12.54 3.84 3.70
C PHE A 25 12.21 4.62 4.97
N ASN A 26 11.47 4.04 5.92
CA ASN A 26 11.18 4.69 7.18
C ASN A 26 12.39 4.63 8.12
N SER A 27 12.78 5.74 8.72
CA SER A 27 13.95 5.78 9.62
C SER A 27 13.80 5.02 10.94
N SER A 28 12.59 4.62 11.33
CA SER A 28 12.34 3.93 12.60
C SER A 28 12.14 2.42 12.46
N VAL A 29 11.65 1.97 11.29
CA VAL A 29 11.31 0.54 11.05
C VAL A 29 11.89 -0.01 9.74
N GLY A 30 12.54 0.84 8.94
CA GLY A 30 13.07 0.52 7.63
C GLY A 30 14.43 -0.14 7.67
N ILE A 31 14.89 -0.55 6.49
CA ILE A 31 16.14 -1.29 6.29
C ILE A 31 17.21 -0.37 5.68
N ILE A 32 16.80 0.74 5.06
CA ILE A 32 17.68 1.66 4.35
C ILE A 32 17.79 2.94 5.17
N GLU A 33 18.94 3.14 5.82
CA GLU A 33 19.22 4.33 6.64
C GLU A 33 19.98 5.43 5.84
N ASP A 34 20.84 5.04 4.90
CA ASP A 34 21.67 5.96 4.09
C ASP A 34 21.02 6.36 2.74
N GLY A 35 19.69 6.48 2.72
CA GLY A 35 18.95 6.92 1.53
C GLY A 35 18.89 8.45 1.40
N PRO A 36 18.59 9.00 0.22
CA PRO A 36 18.29 10.43 0.08
C PRO A 36 17.26 10.92 1.10
N GLU A 37 17.50 12.06 1.75
CA GLU A 37 16.71 12.61 2.88
C GLU A 37 15.20 12.75 2.59
N PHE A 38 14.85 12.84 1.31
CA PHE A 38 13.47 12.87 0.86
C PHE A 38 12.69 11.60 1.20
N PHE A 39 13.31 10.41 1.13
CA PHE A 39 12.62 9.13 1.31
C PHE A 39 12.09 8.90 2.73
N PRO A 40 12.88 9.14 3.80
CA PRO A 40 12.37 9.18 5.17
C PRO A 40 11.17 10.10 5.37
N THR A 41 11.18 11.28 4.76
CA THR A 41 10.13 12.29 4.93
C THR A 41 8.80 11.84 4.33
N ILE A 42 8.83 11.18 3.17
CA ILE A 42 7.62 10.66 2.51
C ILE A 42 7.21 9.26 2.98
N SER A 43 8.03 8.61 3.81
CA SER A 43 7.81 7.22 4.25
C SER A 43 6.47 7.04 4.97
N ILE A 44 6.20 7.85 6.00
CA ILE A 44 4.95 7.79 6.77
C ILE A 44 3.73 8.09 5.90
N PRO A 45 3.70 9.19 5.11
CA PRO A 45 2.63 9.42 4.14
C PRO A 45 2.39 8.24 3.18
N ALA A 46 3.45 7.61 2.67
CA ALA A 46 3.35 6.46 1.77
C ALA A 46 2.78 5.22 2.46
N ILE A 47 3.17 4.94 3.71
CA ILE A 47 2.59 3.86 4.54
C ILE A 47 1.09 4.09 4.72
N ILE A 48 0.69 5.30 5.13
CA ILE A 48 -0.71 5.66 5.37
C ILE A 48 -1.52 5.50 4.08
N ALA A 49 -1.03 6.05 2.96
CA ALA A 49 -1.67 5.93 1.66
C ALA A 49 -1.80 4.46 1.22
N GLY A 50 -0.75 3.66 1.44
CA GLY A 50 -0.74 2.23 1.14
C GLY A 50 -1.81 1.46 1.91
N ILE A 51 -1.91 1.69 3.22
CA ILE A 51 -2.94 1.08 4.08
C ILE A 51 -4.35 1.49 3.60
N ILE A 52 -4.59 2.77 3.34
CA ILE A 52 -5.88 3.26 2.85
C ILE A 52 -6.27 2.55 1.54
N LEU A 53 -5.34 2.46 0.58
CA LEU A 53 -5.59 1.79 -0.70
C LEU A 53 -5.90 0.29 -0.53
N ILE A 54 -5.18 -0.40 0.35
CA ILE A 54 -5.44 -1.81 0.66
C ILE A 54 -6.83 -1.96 1.29
N VAL A 55 -7.20 -1.10 2.23
CA VAL A 55 -8.54 -1.14 2.86
C VAL A 55 -9.62 -0.83 1.83
N LEU A 56 -9.46 0.21 1.01
CA LEU A 56 -10.38 0.57 -0.06
C LEU A 56 -10.54 -0.54 -1.10
N SER A 57 -9.46 -1.27 -1.41
CA SER A 57 -9.50 -2.40 -2.35
C SER A 57 -10.53 -3.47 -1.95
N ASN A 58 -10.77 -3.64 -0.63
CA ASN A 58 -11.73 -4.60 -0.11
C ASN A 58 -13.18 -4.23 -0.43
N PHE A 59 -13.49 -2.94 -0.64
CA PHE A 59 -14.83 -2.49 -1.06
C PHE A 59 -15.13 -2.85 -2.52
N PHE A 60 -14.08 -3.04 -3.34
CA PHE A 60 -14.20 -3.44 -4.75
C PHE A 60 -14.28 -4.96 -4.94
N LYS A 61 -14.62 -5.72 -3.89
CA LYS A 61 -14.96 -7.15 -3.99
C LYS A 61 -16.22 -7.31 -4.82
N LYS A 62 -16.18 -8.22 -5.80
CA LYS A 62 -17.34 -8.53 -6.64
C LYS A 62 -18.39 -9.14 -5.71
N ARG A 63 -19.50 -8.42 -5.48
CA ARG A 63 -20.64 -8.94 -4.71
C ARG A 63 -21.21 -10.12 -5.49
N ASN A 64 -20.93 -11.35 -5.06
CA ASN A 64 -21.73 -12.49 -5.48
C ASN A 64 -23.13 -12.24 -4.93
N ARG A 65 -24.05 -11.78 -5.80
CA ARG A 65 -25.47 -11.91 -5.50
C ARG A 65 -25.75 -13.41 -5.57
N ILE A 66 -25.90 -14.00 -4.40
CA ILE A 66 -26.56 -15.30 -4.22
C ILE A 66 -28.05 -15.04 -4.48
#